data_AF-A0A8X7NS12-F1
#
_entry.id   AF-A0A8X7NS12-F1
#
_cell.length_a   1.000
_cell.length_b   1.000
_cell.length_c   1.000
_cell.angle_alpha   90.00
_cell.angle_beta   90.00
_cell.angle_gamma   90.00
#
_symmetry.space_group_name_H-M   'P 1'
#
loop_
_entity.id
_entity.type
_entity.pdbx_description
1 polymer ?
#
loop_
_entity_poly.entity_id
_entity_poly.type
_entity_poly.pdbx_seq_one_letter_code
_entity_poly.pdbx_strand_id
1 'polypeptide(L)'
;MMKKTHQRPDGTYVDERARLVAETYEKHVEERLGQLESSGIENVTLENLDQCEKNEIYVKAAGMSKQGRVFGLGALHSKLVPSFDASSNAPEASEEVEVITQRLQEVEAELKQSREENLQFQKRLENMEKLVQSITNLNV
;
A
#
# COMPACT_ATOMS: atom_id res chain seq x y z
N MET A 1 -17.06 13.61 -12.30
CA MET A 1 -16.21 13.57 -13.52
C MET A 1 -16.67 12.52 -14.54
N MET A 2 -16.96 11.28 -14.16
CA MET A 2 -17.39 10.22 -15.08
C MET A 2 -18.64 10.54 -15.91
N LYS A 3 -19.77 10.86 -15.26
CA LYS A 3 -21.02 11.22 -15.96
C LYS A 3 -20.80 12.41 -16.91
N LYS A 4 -19.92 13.36 -16.56
CA LYS A 4 -19.61 14.53 -17.41
C LYS A 4 -18.73 14.22 -18.64
N THR A 5 -17.93 13.16 -18.59
CA THR A 5 -16.92 12.87 -19.63
C THR A 5 -17.26 11.65 -20.48
N HIS A 6 -18.09 10.75 -19.96
CA HIS A 6 -18.44 9.48 -20.61
C HIS A 6 -19.95 9.27 -20.74
N GLN A 7 -20.76 10.32 -20.51
CA GLN A 7 -22.18 10.34 -20.82
C GLN A 7 -22.42 11.33 -21.97
N ARG A 8 -23.19 10.90 -22.95
CA ARG A 8 -23.67 11.72 -24.06
C ARG A 8 -24.78 12.67 -23.56
N PRO A 9 -25.11 13.72 -24.33
CA PRO A 9 -26.19 14.65 -23.96
C PRO A 9 -27.56 13.98 -23.83
N ASP A 10 -27.76 12.85 -24.50
CA ASP A 10 -28.98 12.02 -24.41
C ASP A 10 -29.05 11.16 -23.14
N GLY A 11 -28.03 11.24 -22.26
CA GLY A 11 -27.96 10.47 -21.02
C GLY A 11 -27.38 9.06 -21.20
N THR A 12 -27.04 8.62 -22.41
CA THR A 12 -26.44 7.32 -22.65
C THR A 12 -24.93 7.35 -22.44
N TYR A 13 -24.34 6.21 -22.06
CA TYR A 13 -22.89 6.11 -21.89
C TYR A 13 -22.18 5.96 -23.23
N VAL A 14 -20.96 6.51 -23.32
CA VAL A 14 -20.15 6.48 -24.55
C VAL A 14 -19.73 5.05 -24.92
N ASP A 15 -19.48 4.21 -23.92
CA ASP A 15 -19.18 2.79 -24.08
C ASP A 15 -19.71 1.97 -22.88
N GLU A 16 -19.71 0.65 -23.04
CA GLU A 16 -20.19 -0.29 -22.02
C GLU A 16 -19.35 -0.26 -20.73
N ARG A 17 -18.05 -0.02 -20.84
CA ARG A 17 -17.16 0.05 -19.68
C ARG A 17 -17.49 1.26 -18.82
N ALA A 18 -17.77 2.41 -19.43
CA ALA A 18 -18.18 3.62 -18.73
C ALA A 18 -19.50 3.42 -17.98
N ARG A 19 -20.46 2.70 -18.59
CA ARG A 19 -21.71 2.30 -17.95
C ARG A 19 -21.44 1.46 -16.70
N LEU A 20 -20.68 0.37 -16.84
CA LEU A 20 -20.35 -0.54 -15.75
C LEU A 20 -19.62 0.15 -14.61
N VAL A 21 -18.65 1.02 -14.92
CA VAL A 21 -17.91 1.79 -13.91
C VAL A 21 -18.84 2.75 -13.16
N ALA A 22 -19.76 3.42 -13.87
CA ALA A 22 -20.70 4.33 -13.23
C ALA A 22 -21.69 3.60 -12.31
N GLU A 23 -22.23 2.46 -12.76
CA GLU A 23 -23.15 1.62 -11.97
C GLU A 23 -22.45 1.04 -10.73
N THR A 24 -21.24 0.52 -10.91
CA THR A 24 -20.43 -0.02 -9.79
C THR A 24 -20.07 1.07 -8.79
N TYR A 25 -19.76 2.28 -9.26
CA TYR A 25 -19.49 3.43 -8.40
C TYR A 25 -20.71 3.80 -7.57
N GLU A 26 -21.89 3.90 -8.19
CA GLU A 26 -23.14 4.23 -7.51
C GLU A 26 -23.48 3.20 -6.43
N LYS A 27 -23.34 1.90 -6.74
CA LYS A 27 -23.48 0.82 -5.77
C LYS A 27 -22.54 0.95 -4.56
N HIS A 28 -21.25 1.20 -4.79
CA HIS A 28 -20.29 1.35 -3.69
C HIS A 28 -20.52 2.63 -2.87
N VAL A 29 -21.04 3.70 -3.49
CA VAL A 29 -21.47 4.89 -2.77
C VAL A 29 -22.64 4.55 -1.86
N GLU A 30 -23.68 3.88 -2.36
CA GLU A 30 -24.84 3.45 -1.56
C GLU A 30 -24.42 2.56 -0.38
N GLU A 31 -23.50 1.61 -0.62
CA GLU A 31 -22.96 0.75 0.44
C GLU A 31 -22.24 1.57 1.53
N ARG A 32 -21.43 2.56 1.14
CA ARG A 32 -20.74 3.44 2.09
C ARG A 32 -21.71 4.34 2.86
N LEU A 33 -22.75 4.84 2.19
CA LEU A 33 -23.83 5.60 2.84
C LEU A 33 -24.55 4.73 3.88
N GLY A 34 -24.90 3.49 3.54
CA GLY A 34 -25.53 2.55 4.48
C GLY A 34 -24.66 2.20 5.70
N GLN A 35 -23.33 2.15 5.52
CA GLN A 35 -22.38 2.00 6.64
C GLN A 35 -22.39 3.22 7.57
N LEU A 36 -22.44 4.44 7.01
CA LEU A 36 -22.52 5.68 7.78
C LEU A 36 -23.85 5.78 8.54
N GLU A 37 -24.96 5.41 7.90
CA GLU A 37 -26.29 5.34 8.55
C GLU A 37 -26.28 4.34 9.71
N SER A 38 -25.67 3.16 9.51
CA SER A 38 -25.51 2.14 10.55
C SER A 38 -24.65 2.61 11.73
N SER A 39 -23.73 3.55 11.50
CA SER A 39 -22.88 4.15 12.54
C SER A 39 -23.57 5.26 13.36
N GLY A 40 -24.83 5.57 13.04
CA GLY A 40 -25.64 6.56 13.75
C GLY A 40 -25.62 7.97 13.15
N ILE A 41 -25.13 8.12 11.92
CA ILE A 41 -25.21 9.39 11.19
C ILE A 41 -26.54 9.42 10.44
N GLU A 42 -27.45 10.30 10.82
CA GLU A 42 -28.75 10.45 10.15
C GLU A 42 -28.63 11.35 8.89
N ASN A 43 -29.45 11.09 7.87
CA ASN A 43 -29.50 11.83 6.60
C ASN A 43 -28.17 11.80 5.80
N VAL A 44 -27.61 10.60 5.62
CA VAL A 44 -26.35 10.46 4.87
C VAL A 44 -26.58 10.68 3.38
N THR A 45 -26.11 11.81 2.86
CA THR A 45 -26.04 12.11 1.44
C THR A 45 -24.61 11.98 0.90
N LEU A 46 -24.46 12.01 -0.42
CA LEU A 46 -23.16 12.06 -1.11
C LEU A 46 -22.26 13.21 -0.62
N GLU A 47 -22.85 14.29 -0.07
CA GLU A 47 -22.09 15.42 0.47
C GLU A 47 -21.32 15.09 1.74
N ASN A 48 -21.74 14.06 2.49
CA ASN A 48 -21.04 13.62 3.70
C ASN A 48 -19.73 12.88 3.40
N LEU A 49 -19.57 12.36 2.17
CA LEU A 49 -18.32 11.73 1.76
C LEU A 49 -17.30 12.80 1.36
N ASP A 50 -16.11 12.75 1.94
CA ASP A 50 -15.02 13.63 1.52
C ASP A 50 -14.60 13.33 0.07
N GLN A 51 -13.94 14.29 -0.57
CA GLN A 51 -13.39 14.11 -1.91
C GLN A 51 -12.41 12.93 -1.98
N CYS A 52 -11.65 12.65 -0.92
CA CYS A 52 -10.76 11.49 -0.86
C CYS A 52 -11.53 10.17 -0.92
N GLU A 53 -12.63 10.05 -0.16
CA GLU A 53 -13.46 8.85 -0.14
C GLU A 53 -14.15 8.62 -1.49
N LYS A 54 -14.68 9.69 -2.09
CA LYS A 54 -15.25 9.65 -3.45
C LYS A 54 -14.23 9.17 -4.47
N ASN A 55 -12.98 9.62 -4.36
CA ASN A 55 -11.89 9.19 -5.24
C ASN A 55 -11.53 7.72 -5.01
N GLU A 56 -11.49 7.25 -3.77
CA GLU A 56 -11.21 5.85 -3.45
C GLU A 56 -12.29 4.91 -4.01
N ILE A 57 -13.57 5.27 -3.81
CA ILE A 57 -14.71 4.53 -4.36
C ILE A 57 -14.63 4.50 -5.89
N TYR A 58 -14.24 5.61 -6.51
CA TYR A 58 -14.04 5.67 -7.95
C TYR A 58 -12.92 4.73 -8.44
N VAL A 59 -11.76 4.71 -7.79
CA VAL A 59 -10.67 3.80 -8.17
C VAL A 59 -11.11 2.34 -8.06
N LYS A 60 -11.83 1.99 -6.99
CA LYS A 60 -12.40 0.64 -6.79
C LYS A 60 -13.38 0.25 -7.90
N ALA A 61 -14.26 1.16 -8.32
CA ALA A 61 -15.24 0.91 -9.38
C ALA A 61 -14.61 0.90 -10.79
N ALA A 62 -13.67 1.80 -11.06
CA ALA A 62 -13.00 1.95 -12.35
C ALA A 62 -12.03 0.80 -12.65
N GLY A 63 -11.47 0.21 -11.59
CA GLY A 63 -10.42 -0.79 -11.65
C GLY A 63 -9.11 -0.21 -12.19
N MET A 64 -8.04 -0.99 -12.01
CA MET A 64 -6.71 -0.68 -12.54
C MET A 64 -6.38 -1.63 -13.69
N SER A 65 -5.80 -1.08 -14.76
CA SER A 65 -5.20 -1.91 -15.81
C SER A 65 -3.95 -2.63 -15.29
N LYS A 66 -3.46 -3.62 -16.05
CA LYS A 66 -2.20 -4.32 -15.76
C LYS A 66 -0.98 -3.39 -15.61
N GLN A 67 -1.08 -2.14 -16.10
CA GLN A 67 -0.04 -1.12 -16.05
C GLN A 67 -0.33 -0.06 -14.97
N GLY A 68 -1.20 -0.35 -14.00
CA GLY A 68 -1.54 0.57 -12.91
C GLY A 68 -2.39 1.77 -13.30
N ARG A 69 -2.91 1.83 -14.54
CA ARG A 69 -3.72 2.96 -15.01
C ARG A 69 -5.19 2.80 -14.65
N VAL A 70 -5.75 3.82 -14.01
CA VAL A 70 -7.19 3.94 -13.70
C VAL A 70 -7.94 4.39 -14.96
N PHE A 71 -9.10 3.76 -15.22
CA PHE A 71 -9.98 4.15 -16.33
C PHE A 71 -10.39 5.63 -16.23
N GLY A 72 -10.57 6.32 -17.36
CA GLY A 72 -11.04 7.72 -17.39
C GLY A 72 -10.03 8.78 -16.93
N LEU A 73 -8.84 8.41 -16.42
CA LEU A 73 -7.84 9.36 -15.94
C LEU A 73 -6.90 9.88 -17.05
N GLY A 74 -6.79 9.17 -18.17
CA GLY A 74 -6.04 9.60 -19.35
C GLY A 74 -4.62 10.06 -19.04
N ALA A 75 -4.23 11.22 -19.56
CA ALA A 75 -2.91 11.83 -19.34
C ALA A 75 -2.70 12.41 -17.93
N LEU A 76 -3.75 12.48 -17.08
CA LEU A 76 -3.63 12.97 -15.71
C LEU A 76 -3.03 11.93 -14.76
N HIS A 77 -2.96 10.66 -15.17
CA HIS A 77 -2.38 9.58 -14.36
C HIS A 77 -0.94 9.89 -13.91
N SER A 78 -0.10 10.43 -14.79
CA SER A 78 1.30 10.77 -14.47
C SER A 78 1.46 11.93 -13.47
N LYS A 79 0.40 12.71 -13.24
CA LYS A 79 0.41 13.86 -12.31
C LYS A 79 -0.24 13.56 -10.96
N LEU A 80 -1.15 12.56 -10.92
CA LEU A 80 -1.98 12.27 -9.76
C LEU A 80 -1.52 11.04 -8.97
N VAL A 81 -0.72 10.16 -9.58
CA VAL A 81 -0.12 9.02 -8.89
C VAL A 81 1.34 9.36 -8.60
N PRO A 82 1.67 10.00 -7.47
CA PRO A 82 3.00 9.81 -6.90
C PRO A 82 3.07 8.35 -6.46
N SER A 83 3.74 7.52 -7.28
CA SER A 83 4.25 6.20 -6.92
C SER A 83 3.37 5.41 -5.93
N PHE A 84 2.13 5.10 -6.30
CA PHE A 84 1.44 3.98 -5.65
C PHE A 84 1.95 2.74 -6.38
N ASP A 85 2.84 1.99 -5.71
CA ASP A 85 3.58 0.85 -6.22
C ASP A 85 2.72 -0.08 -7.08
N ALA A 86 2.81 0.11 -8.39
CA ALA A 86 2.33 -0.83 -9.39
C ALA A 86 3.13 -0.62 -10.67
N SER A 87 4.38 -1.10 -10.61
CA SER A 87 5.12 -1.69 -11.72
C SER A 87 5.06 -0.92 -13.05
N SER A 88 5.99 0.03 -13.17
CA SER A 88 6.46 0.52 -14.47
C SER A 88 7.08 -0.66 -15.21
N ASN A 89 6.43 -1.13 -16.28
CA ASN A 89 7.11 -1.88 -17.33
C ASN A 89 8.00 -0.91 -18.10
N ALA A 90 9.18 -0.64 -17.54
CA ALA A 90 10.38 -0.26 -18.26
C ALA A 90 11.35 -1.46 -18.18
N PRO A 91 12.20 -1.71 -19.20
CA PRO A 91 13.10 -2.87 -19.19
C PRO A 91 14.17 -2.82 -18.08
N GLU A 92 14.24 -1.73 -17.31
CA GLU A 92 15.19 -1.54 -16.20
C GLU A 92 14.72 -2.16 -14.87
N ALA A 93 13.46 -2.60 -14.77
CA ALA A 93 12.93 -3.21 -13.55
C ALA A 93 13.53 -4.59 -13.23
N SER A 94 14.13 -5.29 -14.21
CA SER A 94 14.74 -6.60 -13.96
C SER A 94 16.08 -6.49 -13.22
N GLU A 95 16.88 -5.49 -13.56
CA GLU A 95 18.20 -5.28 -12.95
C GLU A 95 18.04 -4.68 -11.55
N GLU A 96 17.10 -3.75 -11.37
CA GLU A 96 16.83 -3.15 -10.06
C GLU A 96 16.27 -4.17 -9.06
N VAL A 97 15.39 -5.08 -9.48
CA VAL A 97 14.88 -6.15 -8.63
C VAL A 97 15.99 -7.14 -8.25
N GLU A 98 16.91 -7.44 -9.15
CA GLU A 98 18.07 -8.29 -8.87
C GLU A 98 19.01 -7.64 -7.85
N VAL A 99 19.30 -6.35 -8.02
CA VAL A 99 20.13 -5.57 -7.08
C VAL A 99 19.46 -5.45 -5.71
N ILE A 100 18.15 -5.21 -5.65
CA ILE A 100 17.40 -5.15 -4.39
C ILE A 100 17.43 -6.51 -3.70
N THR A 101 17.20 -7.60 -4.44
CA THR A 101 17.21 -8.96 -3.89
C THR A 101 18.60 -9.32 -3.35
N GLN A 102 19.66 -8.95 -4.07
CA GLN A 102 21.04 -9.17 -3.63
C GLN A 102 21.37 -8.39 -2.35
N ARG A 103 20.99 -7.11 -2.28
CA ARG A 103 21.16 -6.29 -1.06
C ARG A 103 20.38 -6.85 0.12
N LEU A 104 19.18 -7.38 -0.12
CA LEU A 104 18.35 -7.94 0.94
C LEU A 104 19.00 -9.20 1.53
N GLN A 105 19.58 -10.06 0.67
CA GLN A 105 20.35 -11.22 1.10
C GLN A 105 21.62 -10.84 1.88
N GLU A 106 22.33 -9.79 1.44
CA GLU A 106 23.52 -9.28 2.12
C GLU A 106 23.17 -8.76 3.52
N VAL A 107 22.14 -7.93 3.64
CA VAL A 107 21.66 -7.43 4.94
C VAL A 107 21.19 -8.56 5.86
N GLU A 108 20.53 -9.58 5.31
CA GLU A 108 20.10 -10.75 6.09
C GLU A 108 21.30 -11.55 6.61
N ALA A 109 22.35 -11.70 5.79
CA ALA A 109 23.59 -12.36 6.19
C ALA A 109 24.34 -11.57 7.27
N GLU A 110 24.47 -10.24 7.12
CA GLU A 110 25.08 -9.36 8.12
C GLU A 110 24.31 -9.39 9.45
N LEU A 111 22.98 -9.36 9.39
CA LEU A 111 22.13 -9.45 10.58
C LEU A 111 22.33 -10.79 11.31
N LYS A 112 22.43 -11.88 10.56
CA LYS A 112 22.69 -13.21 11.11
C LYS A 112 24.08 -13.29 11.76
N GLN A 113 25.10 -12.74 11.09
CA GLN A 113 26.46 -12.68 11.63
C GLN A 113 26.51 -11.84 12.92
N SER A 114 25.90 -10.66 12.91
CA SER A 114 25.86 -9.77 14.08
C SER A 114 25.18 -10.44 15.28
N ARG A 115 24.13 -11.23 15.06
CA ARG A 115 23.48 -12.02 16.13
C ARG A 115 24.41 -13.05 16.74
N GLU A 116 25.18 -13.77 15.90
CA GLU A 116 26.14 -14.76 16.37
C GLU A 116 27.29 -14.12 17.16
N GLU A 117 27.85 -13.02 16.66
CA GLU A 117 28.89 -12.27 17.37
C GLU A 117 28.38 -11.77 18.74
N ASN A 118 27.15 -11.27 18.81
CA ASN A 118 26.55 -10.81 20.05
C ASN A 118 26.39 -11.97 21.07
N LEU A 119 25.97 -13.16 20.61
CA LEU A 119 25.92 -14.36 21.47
C LEU A 119 27.31 -14.74 22.00
N GLN A 120 28.34 -14.64 21.16
CA GLN A 120 29.71 -14.91 21.59
C GLN A 120 30.22 -13.88 22.60
N PHE A 121 29.89 -12.60 22.42
CA PHE A 121 30.18 -11.55 23.38
C PHE A 121 29.50 -11.80 24.72
N GLN A 122 28.21 -12.17 24.72
CA GLN A 122 27.48 -12.50 25.94
C GLN A 122 28.13 -13.67 26.69
N LYS A 123 28.50 -14.74 25.99
CA LYS A 123 29.19 -15.88 26.59
C LYS A 123 30.55 -15.50 27.19
N ARG A 124 31.30 -14.62 26.51
CA ARG A 124 32.58 -14.12 27.01
C ARG A 124 32.40 -13.26 28.27
N LEU A 125 31.37 -12.41 28.29
CA LEU A 125 31.02 -11.61 29.46
C LEU A 125 30.65 -12.51 30.65
N GLU A 126 29.79 -13.50 30.45
CA GLU A 126 29.39 -14.45 31.51
C GLU A 126 30.60 -15.20 32.09
N ASN A 127 31.54 -15.63 31.25
CA ASN A 127 32.77 -16.29 31.71
C ASN A 127 33.64 -15.34 32.55
N MET A 128 33.71 -14.07 32.16
CA MET A 128 34.47 -13.05 32.90
C MET A 128 33.80 -12.74 34.25
N GLU A 129 32.47 -12.65 34.29
CA GLU A 129 31.70 -12.49 35.54
C GLU A 129 31.97 -13.65 36.51
N LYS A 130 31.98 -14.90 36.02
CA LYS A 130 32.32 -16.09 36.82
C LYS A 130 33.75 -16.05 37.37
N LEU A 131 34.72 -15.58 36.58
CA LEU A 131 36.09 -15.44 37.03
C LEU A 131 36.20 -14.38 38.15
N VAL A 132 35.56 -13.22 37.96
CA VAL A 132 35.53 -12.16 38.97
C VAL A 132 34.88 -12.67 40.27
N GLN A 133 33.73 -13.36 40.19
CA GLN A 133 33.07 -13.96 41.36
C GLN A 133 33.97 -14.97 42.07
N SER A 134 34.71 -15.79 41.32
CA SER A 134 35.64 -16.77 41.89
C SER A 134 36.78 -16.10 42.66
N ILE A 135 37.34 -15.01 42.13
CA ILE A 135 38.40 -14.23 42.80
C ILE A 135 37.86 -13.53 44.05
N THR A 136 36.66 -12.92 43.97
CA THR A 136 36.06 -12.26 45.14
C THR A 136 35.70 -13.25 46.24
N ASN A 137 35.26 -14.45 45.88
CA ASN A 137 34.95 -15.52 46.85
C ASN A 137 36.21 -16.16 47.47
N LEU A 138 37.38 -15.99 46.85
CA LEU A 138 38.67 -16.44 47.38
C LEU A 138 39.31 -15.47 48.41
N ASN A 139 38.81 -14.23 48.48
CA ASN A 139 39.31 -13.17 49.36
C ASN A 139 38.45 -12.99 50.64
N VAL A 140 37.60 -13.96 50.98
CA VAL A 140 36.84 -14.08 52.24
C VAL A 140 37.32 -15.30 53.00
#